data_AF-A0A7J9WR40-F1
#
_entry.id   AF-A0A7J9WR40-F1
#
_cell.length_a   1.000
_cell.length_b   1.000
_cell.length_c   1.000
_cell.angle_alpha   90.00
_cell.angle_beta   90.00
_cell.angle_gamma   90.00
#
_symmetry.space_group_name_H-M   'P 1'
#
loop_
_entity.id
_entity.type
_entity.pdbx_description
1 polymer ?
#
loop_
_entity_poly.entity_id
_entity_poly.type
_entity_poly.pdbx_seq_one_letter_code
_entity_poly.pdbx_strand_id
1 'polypeptide(L)' 'MESGDTLSSIAQGFDTTVDAIVEANDLDDPDLIIIGDELVIPPAP' A
#
# COMPACT_ATOMS: atom_id res chain seq x y z
N MET A 1 13.92 -6.30 -0.64
CA MET A 1 12.87 -5.55 0.07
C MET A 1 12.53 -4.42 -0.84
N GLU A 2 11.82 -4.77 -1.91
CA GLU A 2 11.20 -3.80 -2.80
C GLU A 2 9.88 -3.41 -2.12
N SER A 3 9.42 -2.17 -2.27
CA SER A 3 8.26 -1.67 -1.54
C SER A 3 6.99 -2.47 -1.87
N GLY A 4 6.96 -3.14 -3.03
CA GLY A 4 5.98 -4.16 -3.37
C GLY A 4 5.87 -5.33 -2.36
N ASP A 5 6.96 -5.77 -1.73
CA ASP A 5 6.92 -6.79 -0.66
C ASP A 5 6.31 -6.23 0.64
N THR A 6 6.50 -4.94 0.90
CA THR A 6 5.99 -4.28 2.12
C THR A 6 4.49 -4.01 1.98
N LEU A 7 4.08 -3.41 0.85
CA LEU A 7 2.67 -3.16 0.56
C LEU A 7 1.85 -4.44 0.50
N SER A 8 2.40 -5.52 -0.07
CA SER A 8 1.69 -6.81 -0.13
C SER A 8 1.47 -7.44 1.24
N SER A 9 2.42 -7.24 2.17
CA SER A 9 2.29 -7.67 3.56
C SER A 9 1.25 -6.83 4.33
N ILE A 10 1.22 -5.51 4.09
CA ILE A 10 0.21 -4.60 4.66
C ILE A 10 -1.17 -4.97 4.10
N ALA A 11 -1.30 -5.07 2.78
CA ALA A 11 -2.54 -5.42 2.09
C ALA A 11 -3.15 -6.72 2.66
N GLN A 12 -2.34 -7.76 2.83
CA GLN A 12 -2.78 -9.00 3.48
C GLN A 12 -3.24 -8.82 4.93
N GLY A 13 -2.57 -7.96 5.71
CA GLY A 13 -2.94 -7.71 7.11
C GLY A 13 -4.26 -6.94 7.28
N PHE A 14 -4.67 -6.20 6.25
CA PHE A 14 -5.88 -5.37 6.26
C PHE A 14 -6.98 -5.90 5.31
N ASP A 15 -6.85 -7.14 4.83
CA ASP A 15 -7.76 -7.76 3.86
C ASP A 15 -8.02 -6.90 2.60
N THR A 16 -7.03 -6.11 2.18
CA THR A 16 -7.12 -5.24 1.00
C THR A 16 -6.09 -5.64 -0.07
N THR A 17 -5.97 -4.87 -1.15
CA THR A 17 -5.01 -5.11 -2.22
C THR A 17 -3.99 -3.98 -2.34
N VAL A 18 -2.80 -4.29 -2.89
CA VAL A 18 -1.77 -3.28 -3.16
C VAL A 18 -2.31 -2.20 -4.10
N ASP A 19 -3.00 -2.59 -5.17
CA ASP A 19 -3.66 -1.64 -6.09
C ASP A 19 -4.63 -0.71 -5.37
N ALA A 20 -5.46 -1.22 -4.45
CA ALA A 20 -6.39 -0.38 -3.70
C ALA A 20 -5.65 0.63 -2.83
N ILE A 21 -4.55 0.21 -2.18
CA ILE A 21 -3.71 1.13 -1.38
C ILE A 21 -3.06 2.18 -2.29
N VAL A 22 -2.54 1.78 -3.46
CA VAL A 22 -1.93 2.68 -4.43
C VAL A 22 -2.94 3.72 -4.93
N GLU A 23 -4.14 3.27 -5.30
CA GLU A 23 -5.23 4.14 -5.76
C GLU A 23 -5.72 5.08 -4.64
N ALA A 24 -5.87 4.58 -3.41
CA ALA A 24 -6.36 5.37 -2.28
C ALA A 24 -5.37 6.44 -1.80
N ASN A 25 -4.08 6.28 -2.11
CA ASN A 25 -3.01 7.22 -1.73
C ASN A 25 -2.47 8.03 -2.91
N ASP A 26 -3.05 7.91 -4.11
CA ASP A 26 -2.54 8.53 -5.35
C ASP A 26 -1.02 8.30 -5.50
N LEU A 27 -0.57 7.07 -5.23
CA LEU A 27 0.85 6.74 -5.32
C LEU A 27 1.21 6.55 -6.80
N ASP A 28 1.83 7.57 -7.40
CA ASP A 28 2.37 7.50 -8.77
C ASP A 28 3.43 6.41 -8.93
N ASP A 29 4.16 6.11 -7.85
CA ASP A 29 5.18 5.06 -7.84
C ASP A 29 5.13 4.27 -6.53
N PRO A 30 4.67 3.00 -6.55
CA PRO A 30 4.54 2.17 -5.36
C PRO A 30 5.90 1.83 -4.73
N ASP A 31 7.01 2.01 -5.46
CA ASP A 31 8.36 1.81 -4.92
C ASP A 31 8.87 3.00 -4.10
N LEU A 32 8.20 4.15 -4.17
CA LEU A 32 8.58 5.40 -3.50
C LEU A 32 7.94 5.62 -2.13
N ILE A 33 7.39 4.57 -1.52
CA ILE A 33 6.84 4.63 -0.18
C ILE A 33 8.00 4.62 0.83
N ILE A 34 8.11 5.70 1.61
CA ILE A 34 9.12 5.81 2.66
C ILE A 34 8.52 5.34 3.99
N ILE A 35 9.29 4.54 4.73
CA ILE A 35 8.93 4.13 6.10
C ILE A 35 8.76 5.40 6.95
N GLY A 36 7.52 5.68 7.36
CA GLY A 36 7.16 6.88 8.12
C GLY A 36 6.05 7.72 7.47
N ASP A 37 5.74 7.49 6.19
CA ASP A 37 4.59 8.10 5.54
C ASP A 37 3.27 7.49 6.05
N GLU A 38 2.27 8.34 6.27
CA GLU A 38 0.92 7.91 6.64
C GLU A 38 0.21 7.36 5.40
N LEU A 39 0.07 6.03 5.34
CA LEU A 39 -0.70 5.36 4.29
C LEU A 39 -2.17 5.22 4.69
N VAL A 40 -3.06 5.67 3.82
CA VAL A 40 -4.50 5.44 3.89
C VAL A 40 -4.78 4.02 3.40
N ILE A 41 -5.28 3.15 4.27
CA ILE A 41 -5.65 1.80 3.90
C ILE A 41 -7.17 1.76 3.64
N PRO A 42 -7.62 1.59 2.37
CA PRO A 42 -9.05 1.49 2.08
C PRO A 42 -9.59 0.13 2.54
N PRO A 43 -10.88 0.05 2.91
CA PRO A 43 -11.53 -1.21 3.22
C PRO A 43 -11.52 -2.13 2.00
N ALA A 44 -11.49 -3.44 2.26
CA ALA A 44 -11.63 -4.48 1.24
C ALA A 44 -12.83 -4.18 0.32
N PRO A 45 -12.68 -4.31 -1.01
CA PRO A 45 -13.80 -4.18 -1.95
C PRO A 45 -14.86 -5.28 -1.78
#